data_AF-A0A0V1Q3U6-F1
#
_entry.id   AF-A0A0V1Q3U6-F1
#
_cell.length_a   1.000
_cell.length_b   1.000
_cell.length_c   1.000
_cell.angle_alpha   90.00
_cell.angle_beta   90.00
_cell.angle_gamma   90.00
#
_symmetry.space_group_name_H-M   'P 1'
#
loop_
_entity.id
_entity.type
_entity.pdbx_description
1 polymer ?
#
loop_
_entity_poly.entity_id
_entity_poly.type
_entity_poly.pdbx_seq_one_letter_code
_entity_poly.pdbx_strand_id
1 'polypeptide(L)'
;MLDNILRQQTLASVSRYRSLKSTLGENQKESVFINDAISSSKDIYGQDKQKLKMSETSKYFQCENCGRSIAGGRFAQHMTKCLERRRK
;
A
#
# COMPACT_ATOMS: atom_id res chain seq x y z
N MET A 1 18.24 -14.61 -32.70
CA MET A 1 17.80 -13.31 -32.13
C MET A 1 16.86 -13.53 -30.94
N LEU A 2 15.80 -14.34 -31.09
CA LEU A 2 14.90 -14.74 -29.99
C LEU A 2 15.62 -15.39 -28.81
N ASP A 3 16.58 -16.28 -29.05
CA ASP A 3 17.36 -16.93 -28.00
C ASP A 3 18.10 -15.95 -27.08
N ASN A 4 18.65 -14.87 -27.65
CA ASN A 4 19.35 -13.86 -26.86
C ASN A 4 18.37 -13.08 -25.97
N ILE A 5 17.17 -12.79 -26.49
CA ILE A 5 16.10 -12.12 -25.74
C ILE A 5 15.64 -13.03 -24.60
N LEU A 6 15.39 -14.32 -24.87
CA LEU A 6 14.99 -15.28 -23.85
C LEU A 6 16.07 -15.47 -22.78
N ARG A 7 17.34 -15.58 -23.17
CA ARG A 7 18.47 -15.66 -22.24
C ARG A 7 18.57 -14.41 -21.37
N GLN A 8 18.44 -13.23 -21.95
CA GLN A 8 18.50 -11.98 -21.18
C GLN A 8 17.33 -11.87 -20.19
N GLN A 9 16.11 -12.21 -20.62
CA GLN A 9 14.94 -12.16 -19.76
C GLN A 9 15.01 -13.16 -18.61
N THR A 10 15.45 -14.39 -18.89
CA THR A 10 15.62 -15.44 -17.88
C THR A 10 16.71 -15.05 -16.87
N LEU A 11 17.87 -14.59 -17.33
CA LEU A 11 18.95 -14.10 -16.46
C LEU A 11 18.47 -12.94 -15.57
N ALA A 12 17.78 -11.95 -16.13
CA ALA A 12 17.24 -10.82 -15.37
C ALA A 12 16.22 -11.27 -14.32
N SER A 13 15.37 -12.25 -14.64
CA SER A 13 14.35 -12.75 -13.72
C SER A 13 14.95 -13.57 -12.58
N VAL A 14 15.91 -14.44 -12.88
CA VAL A 14 16.62 -15.25 -11.88
C VAL A 14 17.48 -14.39 -10.97
N SER A 15 18.20 -13.40 -11.53
CA SER A 15 19.00 -12.46 -10.75
C SER A 15 18.14 -11.69 -9.74
N ARG A 16 17.00 -11.15 -10.19
CA ARG A 16 16.03 -10.46 -9.30
C ARG A 16 15.51 -11.37 -8.20
N TYR A 17 15.12 -12.60 -8.54
CA TYR A 17 14.64 -13.58 -7.56
C TYR A 17 15.69 -13.88 -6.48
N ARG A 18 16.95 -14.11 -6.88
CA ARG A 18 18.04 -14.40 -5.94
C ARG A 18 18.31 -13.22 -5.01
N SER A 19 18.37 -12.00 -5.54
CA SER A 19 18.59 -10.79 -4.75
C SER A 19 17.44 -10.50 -3.78
N LEU A 20 16.20 -10.80 -4.16
CA LEU A 20 15.04 -10.71 -3.26
C LEU A 20 15.11 -11.75 -2.15
N LYS A 21 15.40 -13.02 -2.51
CA LYS A 21 15.51 -14.10 -1.54
C LYS A 21 16.63 -13.84 -0.52
N SER A 22 17.77 -13.29 -0.95
CA SER A 22 18.89 -12.98 -0.06
C SER A 22 18.63 -11.81 0.89
N THR A 23 17.85 -10.81 0.46
CA THR A 23 17.55 -9.63 1.29
C THR A 23 16.38 -9.85 2.25
N LEU A 24 15.37 -10.64 1.87
CA LEU A 24 14.14 -10.82 2.64
C LEU A 24 14.11 -12.13 3.48
N GLY A 25 15.02 -13.07 3.21
CA GLY A 25 15.06 -14.40 3.86
C GLY A 25 14.00 -15.38 3.34
N GLU A 26 13.95 -16.60 3.89
CA GLU A 26 13.03 -17.67 3.42
C GLU A 26 11.56 -17.52 3.85
N ASN A 27 11.26 -16.54 4.70
CA ASN A 27 9.98 -16.48 5.42
C ASN A 27 8.91 -15.57 4.79
N GLN A 28 9.14 -14.98 3.62
CA GLN A 28 8.11 -14.17 2.97
C GLN A 28 7.31 -14.96 1.94
N LYS A 29 5.99 -14.94 2.16
CA LYS A 29 4.97 -15.49 1.27
C LYS A 29 5.29 -15.12 -0.16
N GLU A 30 5.22 -16.15 -1.00
CA GLU A 30 5.36 -16.09 -2.45
C GLU A 30 4.65 -14.85 -3.01
N SER A 31 5.31 -14.23 -3.99
CA SER A 31 4.90 -13.07 -4.80
C SER A 31 3.49 -12.56 -4.58
N VAL A 32 3.34 -11.23 -4.56
CA VAL A 32 2.06 -10.53 -4.76
C VAL A 32 1.44 -11.03 -6.08
N PHE A 33 0.75 -12.16 -6.01
CA PHE A 33 0.03 -12.74 -7.12
C PHE A 33 -1.19 -11.85 -7.26
N ILE A 34 -1.11 -10.93 -8.21
CA ILE A 34 -2.28 -10.24 -8.73
C ILE A 34 -3.07 -11.29 -9.51
N ASN A 35 -3.82 -12.14 -8.81
CA ASN A 35 -4.88 -12.91 -9.43
C ASN A 35 -6.02 -11.91 -9.71
N ASP A 36 -5.94 -11.21 -10.85
CA ASP A 36 -6.91 -10.20 -11.27
C ASP A 36 -8.35 -10.71 -11.21
N ALA A 37 -8.56 -12.02 -11.39
CA ALA A 37 -9.88 -12.66 -11.32
C ALA A 37 -10.43 -12.88 -9.89
N ILE A 38 -9.58 -12.95 -8.85
CA ILE A 38 -9.99 -13.31 -7.47
C ILE A 38 -9.73 -12.16 -6.48
N SER A 39 -8.84 -11.22 -6.81
CA SER A 39 -8.33 -10.21 -5.88
C SER A 39 -9.00 -8.83 -5.98
N SER A 40 -10.09 -8.67 -6.74
CA SER A 40 -10.75 -7.36 -6.91
C SER A 40 -11.25 -6.77 -5.57
N SER A 41 -11.70 -7.61 -4.64
CA SER A 41 -12.22 -7.18 -3.34
C SER A 41 -11.20 -7.20 -2.20
N LYS A 42 -9.98 -7.70 -2.39
CA LYS A 42 -8.95 -7.82 -1.34
C LYS A 42 -7.72 -6.96 -1.65
N ASP A 43 -6.99 -6.56 -0.61
CA ASP A 43 -5.70 -5.88 -0.75
C ASP A 43 -4.54 -6.88 -0.87
N ILE A 44 -3.31 -6.36 -0.94
CA ILE A 44 -2.07 -7.16 -1.06
C ILE A 44 -1.78 -8.03 0.18
N TYR A 45 -2.47 -7.78 1.30
CA TYR A 45 -2.39 -8.56 2.52
C TYR A 45 -3.59 -9.52 2.69
N GLY A 46 -4.46 -9.60 1.68
CA GLY A 46 -5.67 -10.42 1.70
C GLY A 46 -6.83 -9.82 2.52
N GLN A 47 -6.74 -8.56 2.93
CA GLN A 47 -7.79 -7.86 3.67
C GLN A 47 -8.87 -7.33 2.74
N ASP A 48 -10.13 -7.46 3.17
CA ASP A 48 -11.27 -7.00 2.38
C ASP A 48 -11.31 -5.46 2.30
N LYS A 49 -11.36 -4.93 1.07
CA LYS A 49 -11.40 -3.49 0.78
C LYS A 49 -12.61 -2.80 1.41
N GLN A 50 -13.75 -3.47 1.51
CA GLN A 50 -14.94 -2.87 2.14
C GLN A 50 -14.72 -2.70 3.65
N LYS A 51 -14.14 -3.71 4.30
CA LYS A 51 -13.79 -3.65 5.73
C LYS A 51 -12.71 -2.60 6.01
N LEU A 52 -11.73 -2.47 5.12
CA LEU A 52 -10.70 -1.44 5.20
C LEU A 52 -11.29 -0.02 5.12
N LYS A 53 -12.17 0.25 4.14
CA LYS A 53 -12.83 1.56 4.01
C LYS A 53 -13.62 1.95 5.25
N MET A 54 -14.36 1.01 5.84
CA MET A 54 -15.10 1.26 7.09
C MET A 54 -14.17 1.45 8.30
N SER A 55 -13.05 0.73 8.34
CA SER A 55 -12.04 0.88 9.40
C SER A 55 -11.38 2.25 9.34
N GLU A 56 -10.98 2.72 8.15
CA GLU A 56 -10.31 4.02 7.97
C GLU A 56 -11.20 5.21 8.33
N THR A 57 -12.49 5.16 8.03
CA THR A 57 -13.43 6.22 8.42
C THR A 57 -13.66 6.27 9.92
N SER A 58 -13.46 5.15 10.62
CA SER A 58 -13.62 5.02 12.08
C SER A 58 -12.35 5.37 12.87
N LYS A 59 -11.17 5.38 12.23
CA LYS A 59 -9.91 5.76 12.88
C LYS A 59 -9.86 7.25 13.15
N TYR A 60 -9.34 7.65 14.31
CA TYR A 60 -9.08 9.03 14.65
C TYR A 60 -7.59 9.35 14.49
N PHE A 61 -7.29 10.51 13.94
CA PHE A 61 -5.95 11.02 13.73
C PHE A 61 -5.78 12.32 14.51
N GLN A 62 -4.61 12.49 15.13
CA GLN A 62 -4.28 13.74 15.82
C GLN A 62 -3.92 14.82 14.80
N CYS A 63 -4.54 15.99 14.92
CA CYS A 63 -4.19 17.15 14.11
C CYS A 63 -3.03 17.91 14.77
N GLU A 64 -1.86 17.88 14.15
CA GLU A 64 -0.66 18.57 14.66
C GLU A 64 -0.79 20.11 14.66
N ASN A 65 -1.75 20.68 13.93
CA ASN A 65 -1.96 22.13 13.92
C ASN A 65 -2.77 22.64 15.14
N CYS A 66 -3.76 21.86 15.60
CA CYS A 66 -4.68 22.28 16.68
C CYS A 66 -4.81 21.28 17.85
N GLY A 67 -4.08 20.16 17.82
CA GLY A 67 -4.06 19.13 18.85
C GLY A 67 -5.32 18.25 18.93
N ARG A 68 -6.35 18.50 18.10
CA ARG A 68 -7.61 17.74 18.16
C ARG A 68 -7.49 16.37 17.49
N SER A 69 -8.13 15.37 18.08
CA SER A 69 -8.38 14.08 17.42
C SER A 69 -9.55 14.18 16.44
N ILE A 70 -9.32 13.86 15.17
CA ILE A 70 -10.26 14.01 14.07
C ILE A 70 -10.44 12.66 13.37
N ALA A 71 -11.69 12.25 13.13
CA ALA A 71 -11.98 11.03 12.38
C ALA A 71 -11.41 11.10 10.95
N GLY A 72 -10.83 10.00 10.46
CA GLY A 72 -10.15 9.91 9.17
C GLY A 72 -10.99 10.39 8.00
N GLY A 73 -12.26 9.97 7.96
CA GLY A 73 -13.20 10.39 6.92
C GLY A 73 -13.49 11.90 6.89
N ARG A 74 -13.15 12.64 7.95
CA ARG A 74 -13.34 14.11 8.06
C ARG A 74 -12.03 14.88 8.11
N PHE A 75 -10.88 14.21 8.05
CA PHE A 75 -9.58 14.84 8.24
C PHE A 75 -9.28 15.91 7.18
N ALA A 76 -9.57 15.62 5.90
CA ALA A 76 -9.40 16.57 4.81
C ALA A 76 -10.26 17.84 4.98
N GLN A 77 -11.55 17.67 5.31
CA GLN A 77 -12.46 18.80 5.55
C GLN A 77 -12.03 19.64 6.76
N HIS A 78 -11.50 18.99 7.79
CA HIS A 78 -10.93 19.66 8.94
C HIS A 78 -9.69 20.48 8.57
N MET A 79 -8.77 19.94 7.77
CA MET A 79 -7.54 20.62 7.36
C MET A 79 -7.79 21.96 6.68
N THR A 80 -8.74 22.02 5.74
CA THR A 80 -9.11 23.28 5.06
C THR A 80 -9.48 24.38 6.07
N LYS A 81 -10.38 24.07 7.02
CA LYS A 81 -10.84 25.03 8.04
C LYS A 81 -9.78 25.32 9.11
N CYS A 82 -8.99 24.32 9.49
CA CYS A 82 -8.04 24.41 10.58
C CYS A 82 -6.82 25.25 10.20
N LEU A 83 -6.35 25.12 8.96
CA LEU A 83 -5.21 25.88 8.45
C LEU A 83 -5.58 27.34 8.16
N GLU A 84 -6.80 27.60 7.70
CA GLU A 84 -7.31 28.97 7.50
C GLU A 84 -7.38 29.77 8.80
N ARG A 85 -7.76 29.14 9.92
CA ARG A 85 -7.86 29.80 11.24
C ARG A 85 -6.51 30.23 11.83
N ARG A 86 -5.40 29.63 11.40
CA ARG A 86 -4.04 29.92 11.90
C ARG A 86 -3.33 31.06 11.14
N ARG A 87 -3.97 31.70 10.15
CA ARG A 87 -3.42 32.88 9.46
C ARG A 87 -3.69 34.21 10.19
N LYS A 88 -3.52 34.25 11.51
CA LYS A 88 -3.47 35.50 12.29
C LYS A 88 -2.29 35.47 13.23
#